data_AF-A0A6N1CD61-F1
#
_entry.id   AF-A0A6N1CD61-F1
#
_cell.length_a   1.000
_cell.length_b   1.000
_cell.length_c   1.000
_cell.angle_alpha   90.00
_cell.angle_beta   90.00
_cell.angle_gamma   90.00
#
_symmetry.space_group_name_H-M   'P 1'
#
loop_
_entity.id
_entity.type
_entity.pdbx_description
1 polymer ?
#
loop_
_entity_poly.entity_id
_entity_poly.type
_entity_poly.pdbx_seq_one_letter_code
_entity_poly.pdbx_strand_id
1 'polypeptide(L)'
;MSRSSAAECVDDLKGLARVSVIGEYTYCQRLTHICKEFGFNNFHHFRKVLEHLPEDLIGNISTTLMRRYCEVAQPKPDVAYYEFLSINNDTRLRFYSQWAGWDKFGQEVRVPRSLHGESAPRLRKSLNKTVFIVETDRQLIAWRHRWHGLCYISAELCKEHMKEAFERKKAVVAGARNEEFPLLDDFSDNYATWYPVIE
;
A
#
# COMPACT_ATOMS: atom_id res chain seq x y z
N MET A 1 -21.37 -13.78 4.37
CA MET A 1 -20.94 -14.67 5.47
C MET A 1 -19.51 -14.31 5.81
N SER A 2 -19.23 -13.88 7.04
CA SER A 2 -17.85 -13.59 7.48
C SER A 2 -17.04 -14.90 7.45
N ARG A 3 -15.85 -14.88 6.85
CA ARG A 3 -14.93 -16.03 6.92
C ARG A 3 -14.36 -16.10 8.35
N SER A 4 -14.05 -17.30 8.81
CA SER A 4 -13.34 -17.47 10.09
C SER A 4 -11.96 -16.82 10.01
N SER A 5 -11.55 -16.09 11.06
CA SER A 5 -10.23 -15.46 11.20
C SER A 5 -9.08 -16.45 10.97
N ALA A 6 -9.26 -17.72 11.34
CA ALA A 6 -8.29 -18.78 11.10
C ALA A 6 -8.14 -19.10 9.60
N ALA A 7 -9.24 -19.13 8.84
CA ALA A 7 -9.20 -19.37 7.40
C ALA A 7 -8.50 -18.22 6.67
N GLU A 8 -8.77 -16.97 7.07
CA GLU A 8 -8.09 -15.80 6.52
C GLU A 8 -6.58 -15.84 6.81
N CYS A 9 -6.19 -16.14 8.04
CA CYS A 9 -4.78 -16.26 8.43
C CYS A 9 -4.03 -17.35 7.63
N VAL A 10 -4.71 -18.47 7.34
CA VAL A 10 -4.19 -19.51 6.44
C VAL A 10 -4.00 -18.99 5.02
N ASP A 11 -4.96 -18.23 4.50
CA ASP A 11 -4.86 -17.66 3.16
C ASP A 11 -3.77 -16.59 3.07
N ASP A 12 -3.54 -15.79 4.12
CA ASP A 12 -2.44 -14.82 4.21
C ASP A 12 -1.07 -15.54 4.15
N LEU A 13 -0.90 -16.65 4.89
CA LEU A 13 0.32 -17.47 4.83
C LEU A 13 0.54 -18.04 3.41
N LYS A 14 -0.51 -18.58 2.79
CA LYS A 14 -0.44 -19.10 1.42
C LYS A 14 -0.09 -18.00 0.42
N GLY A 15 -0.68 -16.81 0.58
CA GLY A 15 -0.37 -15.63 -0.20
C GLY A 15 1.12 -15.29 -0.12
N LEU A 16 1.65 -15.17 1.10
CA LEU A 16 3.07 -14.92 1.33
C LEU A 16 3.97 -15.99 0.70
N ALA A 17 3.62 -17.26 0.80
CA ALA A 17 4.38 -18.36 0.20
C ALA A 17 4.35 -18.35 -1.34
N ARG A 18 3.33 -17.75 -1.97
CA ARG A 18 3.26 -17.61 -3.44
C ARG A 18 4.20 -16.53 -3.95
N VAL A 19 4.31 -15.41 -3.24
CA VAL A 19 5.11 -14.25 -3.67
C VAL A 19 6.56 -14.31 -3.19
N SER A 20 6.84 -15.10 -2.15
CA SER A 20 8.20 -15.28 -1.64
C SER A 20 9.07 -16.11 -2.60
N VAL A 21 10.25 -15.59 -2.93
CA VAL A 21 11.31 -16.31 -3.65
C VAL A 21 12.37 -16.71 -2.63
N ILE A 22 12.36 -17.98 -2.19
CA ILE A 22 13.26 -18.51 -1.15
C ILE A 22 14.05 -19.68 -1.75
N GLY A 23 15.23 -19.39 -2.27
CA GLY A 23 16.08 -20.37 -2.96
C GLY A 23 15.31 -21.17 -4.02
N GLU A 24 15.62 -22.46 -4.14
CA GLU A 24 14.94 -23.39 -5.06
C GLU A 24 13.77 -24.14 -4.41
N TYR A 25 13.17 -23.57 -3.36
CA TYR A 25 12.10 -24.26 -2.64
C TYR A 25 10.82 -24.36 -3.49
N THR A 26 10.24 -25.56 -3.54
CA THR A 26 8.86 -25.78 -4.00
C THR A 26 7.86 -25.04 -3.11
N TYR A 27 6.62 -24.86 -3.58
CA TYR A 27 5.59 -24.17 -2.81
C TYR A 27 5.35 -24.76 -1.40
N CYS A 28 5.31 -26.09 -1.26
CA CYS A 28 5.14 -26.76 0.03
C CYS A 28 6.35 -26.57 0.95
N GLN A 29 7.56 -26.57 0.39
CA GLN A 29 8.78 -26.25 1.12
C GLN A 29 8.79 -24.78 1.59
N ARG A 30 8.34 -23.84 0.75
CA ARG A 30 8.18 -22.43 1.13
C ARG A 30 7.16 -22.25 2.26
N LEU A 31 5.99 -22.88 2.18
CA LEU A 31 5.02 -22.87 3.28
C LEU A 31 5.64 -23.37 4.59
N THR A 32 6.34 -24.50 4.54
CA THR A 32 6.99 -25.06 5.74
C THR A 32 8.09 -24.14 6.27
N HIS A 33 8.88 -23.54 5.39
CA HIS A 33 9.93 -22.60 5.76
C HIS A 33 9.36 -21.36 6.45
N ILE A 34 8.36 -20.72 5.84
CA ILE A 34 7.71 -19.54 6.42
C ILE A 34 7.04 -19.90 7.76
N CYS A 35 6.39 -21.06 7.87
CA CYS A 35 5.87 -21.53 9.16
C CYS A 35 6.96 -21.55 10.23
N LYS A 36 8.15 -22.07 9.92
CA LYS A 36 9.28 -22.13 10.86
C LYS A 36 9.79 -20.76 11.25
N GLU A 37 9.89 -19.82 10.31
CA GLU A 37 10.26 -18.43 10.61
C GLU A 37 9.28 -17.75 11.58
N PHE A 38 8.01 -18.15 11.54
CA PHE A 38 6.96 -17.65 12.44
C PHE A 38 6.79 -18.51 13.71
N GLY A 39 7.73 -19.42 14.00
CA GLY A 39 7.74 -20.23 15.23
C GLY A 39 6.92 -21.52 15.17
N PHE A 40 6.44 -21.94 14.00
CA PHE A 40 5.68 -23.18 13.82
C PHE A 40 6.52 -24.28 13.16
N ASN A 41 6.38 -25.52 13.62
CA ASN A 41 7.15 -26.64 13.06
C ASN A 41 6.94 -26.89 11.56
N ASN A 42 5.69 -26.75 11.09
CA ASN A 42 5.27 -26.93 9.70
C ASN A 42 3.84 -26.40 9.49
N PHE A 43 3.33 -26.50 8.26
CA PHE A 43 1.99 -26.01 7.91
C PHE A 43 0.84 -26.74 8.64
N HIS A 44 0.99 -28.03 8.92
CA HIS A 44 -0.02 -28.77 9.68
C HIS A 44 -0.07 -28.30 11.14
N HIS A 45 1.10 -28.12 11.77
CA HIS A 45 1.20 -27.55 13.11
C HIS A 45 0.58 -26.15 13.17
N PHE A 46 0.88 -25.29 12.19
CA PHE A 46 0.27 -23.97 12.08
C PHE A 46 -1.26 -24.02 12.08
N ARG A 47 -1.87 -24.85 11.22
CA ARG A 47 -3.34 -24.99 11.17
C ARG A 47 -3.93 -25.46 12.49
N LYS A 48 -3.32 -26.49 13.11
CA LYS A 48 -3.78 -27.02 14.40
C LYS A 48 -3.69 -25.97 15.51
N VAL A 49 -2.63 -25.15 15.53
CA VAL A 49 -2.51 -24.07 16.52
C VAL A 49 -3.59 -23.02 16.33
N LEU A 50 -3.89 -22.61 15.08
CA LEU A 50 -4.94 -21.61 14.81
C LEU A 50 -6.32 -22.04 15.31
N GLU A 51 -6.64 -23.35 15.33
CA GLU A 51 -7.92 -23.87 15.85
C GLU A 51 -8.10 -23.62 17.36
N HIS A 52 -7.01 -23.37 18.10
CA HIS A 52 -7.02 -23.23 19.55
C HIS A 52 -6.66 -21.81 20.01
N LEU A 53 -6.33 -20.90 19.08
CA LEU A 53 -5.96 -19.53 19.41
C LEU A 53 -7.18 -18.61 19.48
N PRO A 54 -7.19 -17.67 20.44
CA PRO A 54 -8.09 -16.52 20.44
C PRO A 54 -8.00 -15.70 19.13
N GLU A 55 -9.12 -15.09 18.73
CA GLU A 55 -9.22 -14.34 17.46
C GLU A 55 -8.26 -13.15 17.37
N ASP A 56 -7.99 -12.47 18.47
CA ASP A 56 -7.04 -11.35 18.54
C ASP A 56 -5.61 -11.78 18.24
N LEU A 57 -5.18 -12.93 18.77
CA LEU A 57 -3.87 -13.51 18.47
C LEU A 57 -3.78 -13.96 17.01
N ILE A 58 -4.86 -14.55 16.47
CA ILE A 58 -4.94 -14.89 15.04
C ILE A 58 -4.82 -13.63 14.18
N GLY A 59 -5.52 -12.56 14.55
CA GLY A 59 -5.48 -11.26 13.87
C GLY A 59 -4.07 -10.65 13.86
N ASN A 60 -3.32 -10.77 14.95
CA ASN A 60 -1.93 -10.31 15.03
C ASN A 60 -1.01 -11.11 14.10
N ILE A 61 -1.16 -12.44 14.05
CA ILE A 61 -0.40 -13.30 13.14
C ILE A 61 -0.74 -12.96 11.68
N SER A 62 -2.03 -12.88 11.36
CA SER A 62 -2.55 -12.52 10.03
C SER A 62 -2.01 -11.15 9.58
N THR A 63 -2.07 -10.13 10.45
CA THR A 63 -1.52 -8.79 10.16
C THR A 63 -0.03 -8.84 9.86
N THR A 64 0.73 -9.68 10.57
CA THR A 64 2.19 -9.82 10.37
C THR A 64 2.50 -10.53 9.05
N LEU A 65 1.77 -11.60 8.74
CA LEU A 65 1.89 -12.31 7.46
C LEU A 65 1.55 -11.39 6.28
N MET A 66 0.46 -10.65 6.40
CA MET A 66 0.01 -9.69 5.39
C MET A 66 1.02 -8.55 5.20
N ARG A 67 1.59 -8.03 6.29
CA ARG A 67 2.67 -7.03 6.21
C ARG A 67 3.84 -7.57 5.41
N ARG A 68 4.32 -8.77 5.77
CA ARG A 68 5.47 -9.40 5.09
C ARG A 68 5.16 -9.71 3.63
N TYR A 69 3.92 -10.07 3.29
CA TYR A 69 3.46 -10.19 1.91
C TYR A 69 3.67 -8.88 1.16
N CYS A 70 3.15 -7.77 1.69
CA CYS A 70 3.26 -6.46 1.07
C CYS A 70 4.71 -6.01 0.92
N GLU A 71 5.58 -6.40 1.87
CA GLU A 71 7.01 -6.12 1.83
C GLU A 71 7.79 -6.94 0.80
N VAL A 72 7.30 -8.08 0.29
CA VAL A 72 8.05 -8.91 -0.67
C VAL A 72 7.41 -8.98 -2.04
N ALA A 73 6.09 -8.82 -2.12
CA ALA A 73 5.33 -8.82 -3.37
C ALA A 73 5.90 -7.79 -4.34
N GLN A 74 5.85 -8.07 -5.65
CA GLN A 74 6.26 -7.14 -6.69
C GLN A 74 5.02 -6.55 -7.38
N PRO A 75 5.07 -5.29 -7.82
CA PRO A 75 4.06 -4.72 -8.71
C PRO A 75 3.82 -5.62 -9.92
N LYS A 76 2.56 -5.87 -10.27
CA LYS A 76 2.20 -6.66 -11.46
C LYS A 76 2.37 -5.81 -12.72
N PRO A 77 2.93 -6.35 -13.82
CA PRO A 77 3.21 -5.57 -15.04
C PRO A 77 2.00 -4.83 -15.62
N ASP A 78 0.85 -5.50 -15.68
CA ASP A 78 -0.38 -4.97 -16.31
C ASP A 78 -1.27 -4.17 -15.34
N VAL A 79 -0.80 -3.90 -14.13
CA VAL A 79 -1.53 -3.16 -13.11
C VAL A 79 -0.89 -1.79 -12.92
N ALA A 80 -1.71 -0.74 -13.00
CA ALA A 80 -1.32 0.60 -12.62
C ALA A 80 -1.29 0.73 -11.09
N TYR A 81 -0.27 1.39 -10.56
CA TYR A 81 -0.15 1.67 -9.13
C TYR A 81 0.01 3.17 -8.88
N TYR A 82 -0.35 3.61 -7.69
CA TYR A 82 -0.11 4.96 -7.21
C TYR A 82 0.77 4.91 -5.97
N GLU A 83 1.73 5.82 -5.87
CA GLU A 83 2.63 5.89 -4.73
C GLU A 83 2.08 6.82 -3.66
N PHE A 84 1.97 6.28 -2.44
CA PHE A 84 1.60 7.02 -1.26
C PHE A 84 2.61 6.81 -0.15
N LEU A 85 2.78 7.83 0.68
CA LEU A 85 3.64 7.83 1.84
C LEU A 85 2.82 8.28 3.05
N SER A 86 2.69 7.38 4.02
CA SER A 86 2.19 7.71 5.35
C SER A 86 3.38 8.00 6.26
N ILE A 87 3.39 9.17 6.91
CA ILE A 87 4.42 9.57 7.87
C ILE A 87 3.84 9.42 9.28
N ASN A 88 4.46 8.57 10.09
CA ASN A 88 4.18 8.26 11.51
C ASN A 88 3.01 9.01 12.17
N ASN A 89 1.91 8.31 12.45
CA ASN A 89 0.73 8.79 13.18
C ASN A 89 0.10 10.11 12.66
N ASP A 90 0.58 10.62 11.53
CA ASP A 90 -0.03 11.74 10.86
C ASP A 90 -1.18 11.23 10.01
N THR A 91 -2.32 11.92 10.08
CA THR A 91 -3.43 11.66 9.19
C THR A 91 -3.07 12.06 7.76
N ARG A 92 -2.08 12.95 7.57
CA ARG A 92 -1.57 13.37 6.28
C ARG A 92 -0.95 12.22 5.50
N LEU A 93 -1.39 12.07 4.27
CA LEU A 93 -0.76 11.24 3.27
C LEU A 93 -0.05 12.12 2.25
N ARG A 94 1.15 11.72 1.85
CA ARG A 94 1.82 12.30 0.68
C ARG A 94 1.66 11.35 -0.50
N PHE A 95 1.60 11.86 -1.72
CA PHE A 95 1.57 11.03 -2.91
C PHE A 95 2.50 11.56 -3.98
N TYR A 96 3.07 10.64 -4.77
CA TYR A 96 3.80 11.01 -5.98
C TYR A 96 2.81 11.59 -6.97
N SER A 97 3.08 12.82 -7.40
CA SER A 97 2.09 13.72 -7.97
C SER A 97 2.47 14.18 -9.37
N GLN A 98 1.45 14.54 -10.14
CA GLN A 98 1.58 15.27 -11.39
C GLN A 98 0.80 16.58 -11.31
N TRP A 99 1.32 17.59 -11.99
CA TRP A 99 0.64 18.88 -12.14
C TRP A 99 -0.64 18.72 -12.96
N ALA A 100 -1.74 19.31 -12.48
CA ALA A 100 -3.05 19.26 -13.11
C ALA A 100 -3.54 20.64 -13.57
N GLY A 101 -3.03 21.73 -13.01
CA GLY A 101 -3.45 23.08 -13.33
C GLY A 101 -3.23 24.08 -12.19
N TRP A 102 -3.81 25.26 -12.35
CA TRP A 102 -3.87 26.31 -11.33
C TRP A 102 -5.28 26.37 -10.73
N ASP A 103 -5.39 26.68 -9.44
CA ASP A 103 -6.67 27.02 -8.83
C ASP A 103 -6.98 28.53 -8.96
N LYS A 104 -8.15 28.94 -8.46
CA LYS A 104 -8.60 30.34 -8.49
C LYS A 104 -7.70 31.32 -7.72
N PHE A 105 -6.86 30.82 -6.83
CA PHE A 105 -5.91 31.58 -6.03
C PHE A 105 -4.48 31.48 -6.60
N GLY A 106 -4.30 30.96 -7.81
CA GLY A 106 -2.99 30.82 -8.44
C GLY A 106 -2.11 29.73 -7.81
N GLN A 107 -2.66 28.82 -7.00
CA GLN A 107 -1.93 27.70 -6.40
C GLN A 107 -1.88 26.49 -7.33
N GLU A 108 -0.81 25.70 -7.24
CA GLU A 108 -0.71 24.45 -8.01
C GLU A 108 -1.72 23.41 -7.54
N VAL A 109 -2.52 22.93 -8.47
CA VAL A 109 -3.34 21.74 -8.27
C VAL A 109 -2.55 20.53 -8.76
N ARG A 110 -2.27 19.61 -7.84
CA ARG A 110 -1.57 18.35 -8.14
C ARG A 110 -2.43 17.15 -7.76
N VAL A 111 -2.34 16.10 -8.57
CA VAL A 111 -3.11 14.85 -8.41
C VAL A 111 -2.18 13.64 -8.40
N PRO A 112 -2.61 12.50 -7.82
CA PRO A 112 -1.79 11.29 -7.82
C PRO A 112 -1.39 10.87 -9.24
N ARG A 113 -0.11 10.59 -9.43
CA ARG A 113 0.46 10.14 -10.70
C ARG A 113 0.50 8.62 -10.74
N SER A 114 -0.03 8.05 -11.81
CA SER A 114 0.02 6.61 -12.04
C SER A 114 1.45 6.19 -12.39
N LEU A 115 1.92 5.13 -11.74
CA LEU A 115 3.11 4.39 -12.07
C LEU A 115 2.69 3.12 -12.82
N HIS A 116 3.26 2.91 -14.01
CA HIS A 116 3.03 1.67 -14.74
C HIS A 116 3.80 0.52 -14.07
N GLY A 117 3.21 -0.67 -14.01
CA GLY A 117 3.72 -1.84 -13.31
C GLY A 117 5.14 -2.26 -13.69
N GLU A 118 5.63 -1.91 -14.88
CA GLU A 118 7.03 -2.15 -15.30
C GLU A 118 8.05 -1.17 -14.69
N SER A 119 7.60 0.05 -14.36
CA SER A 119 8.45 1.12 -13.81
C SER A 119 8.53 1.09 -12.27
N ALA A 120 7.46 0.64 -11.60
CA ALA A 120 7.37 0.58 -10.15
C ALA A 120 8.43 -0.35 -9.49
N PRO A 121 8.76 -1.55 -10.03
CA PRO A 121 9.82 -2.39 -9.48
C PRO A 121 11.21 -1.75 -9.56
N ARG A 122 11.48 -0.98 -10.63
CA ARG A 122 12.77 -0.29 -10.82
C ARG A 122 12.94 0.83 -9.80
N LEU A 123 11.90 1.64 -9.62
CA LEU A 123 11.86 2.69 -8.61
C LEU A 123 12.05 2.12 -7.20
N ARG A 124 11.35 1.03 -6.89
CA ARG A 124 11.50 0.32 -5.62
C ARG A 124 12.94 -0.14 -5.35
N LYS A 125 13.64 -0.72 -6.33
CA LYS A 125 15.04 -1.15 -6.16
C LYS A 125 16.00 0.03 -5.93
N SER A 126 15.70 1.19 -6.50
CA SER A 126 16.50 2.40 -6.32
C SER A 126 16.30 3.06 -4.95
N LEU A 127 15.15 2.84 -4.34
CA LEU A 127 14.82 3.33 -3.01
C LEU A 127 15.42 2.35 -1.99
N ASN A 128 16.43 2.77 -1.23
CA ASN A 128 16.99 2.00 -0.11
C ASN A 128 16.00 1.93 1.09
N LYS A 129 14.71 1.70 0.82
CA LYS A 129 13.58 1.75 1.76
C LYS A 129 12.57 0.65 1.42
N THR A 130 11.89 0.15 2.44
CA THR A 130 10.79 -0.80 2.27
C THR A 130 9.61 -0.10 1.58
N VAL A 131 9.15 -0.68 0.47
CA VAL A 131 7.95 -0.24 -0.26
C VAL A 131 6.92 -1.35 -0.19
N PHE A 132 5.76 -1.06 0.41
CA PHE A 132 4.66 -2.00 0.54
C PHE A 132 3.83 -2.05 -0.75
N ILE A 133 3.53 -3.24 -1.26
CA ILE A 133 2.56 -3.42 -2.34
C ILE A 133 1.19 -3.73 -1.74
N VAL A 134 0.22 -2.84 -1.98
CA VAL A 134 -1.12 -2.87 -1.40
C VAL A 134 -2.15 -3.08 -2.51
N GLU A 135 -2.86 -4.21 -2.45
CA GLU A 135 -3.77 -4.66 -3.51
C GLU A 135 -5.16 -5.07 -3.00
N THR A 136 -5.41 -5.00 -1.70
CA THR A 136 -6.69 -5.38 -1.07
C THR A 136 -7.07 -4.40 0.03
N ASP A 137 -8.36 -4.33 0.37
CA ASP A 137 -8.90 -3.49 1.45
C ASP A 137 -8.20 -3.73 2.78
N ARG A 138 -8.01 -5.00 3.17
CA ARG A 138 -7.37 -5.39 4.44
C ARG A 138 -5.94 -4.85 4.52
N GLN A 139 -5.19 -4.91 3.42
CA GLN A 139 -3.84 -4.37 3.34
C GLN A 139 -3.84 -2.85 3.43
N LEU A 140 -4.80 -2.19 2.78
CA LEU A 140 -4.91 -0.74 2.80
C LEU A 140 -5.20 -0.21 4.21
N ILE A 141 -6.18 -0.81 4.90
CA ILE A 141 -6.52 -0.47 6.28
C ILE A 141 -5.30 -0.69 7.19
N ALA A 142 -4.64 -1.85 7.10
CA ALA A 142 -3.49 -2.14 7.93
C ALA A 142 -2.29 -1.20 7.66
N TRP A 143 -2.04 -0.84 6.40
CA TRP A 143 -1.01 0.13 6.05
C TRP A 143 -1.31 1.53 6.60
N ARG A 144 -2.55 2.02 6.44
CA ARG A 144 -2.97 3.35 6.92
C ARG A 144 -2.85 3.50 8.43
N HIS A 145 -3.22 2.46 9.18
CA HIS A 145 -3.40 2.57 10.64
C HIS A 145 -2.29 1.93 11.48
N ARG A 146 -1.44 1.07 10.92
CA ARG A 146 -0.45 0.31 11.71
C ARG A 146 0.97 0.34 11.16
N TRP A 147 1.15 0.15 9.85
CA TRP A 147 2.50 -0.07 9.31
C TRP A 147 3.21 1.22 8.95
N HIS A 148 2.49 2.17 8.35
CA HIS A 148 3.03 3.43 7.82
C HIS A 148 4.14 3.22 6.79
N GLY A 149 4.68 4.31 6.23
CA GLY A 149 5.75 4.27 5.23
C GLY A 149 5.25 4.30 3.78
N LEU A 150 6.17 4.04 2.85
CA LEU A 150 5.95 4.15 1.41
C LEU A 150 5.20 2.92 0.88
N CYS A 151 4.16 3.12 0.08
CA CYS A 151 3.42 2.04 -0.56
C CYS A 151 3.05 2.33 -2.01
N TYR A 152 2.81 1.25 -2.75
CA TYR A 152 2.18 1.24 -4.05
C TYR A 152 0.80 0.62 -3.91
N ILE A 153 -0.23 1.43 -4.18
CA ILE A 153 -1.64 1.03 -4.10
C ILE A 153 -2.14 0.79 -5.52
N SER A 154 -2.80 -0.35 -5.76
CA SER A 154 -3.40 -0.64 -7.08
C SER A 154 -4.39 0.45 -7.47
N ALA A 155 -4.47 0.75 -8.77
CA ALA A 155 -5.32 1.82 -9.28
C ALA A 155 -6.81 1.60 -8.99
N GLU A 156 -7.26 0.35 -8.98
CA GLU A 156 -8.62 -0.04 -8.59
C GLU A 156 -8.92 0.40 -7.16
N LEU A 157 -8.10 -0.07 -6.21
CA LEU A 157 -8.25 0.22 -4.79
C LEU A 157 -8.10 1.71 -4.47
N CYS A 158 -7.18 2.39 -5.16
CA CYS A 158 -6.96 3.82 -4.98
C CYS A 158 -8.16 4.66 -5.45
N LYS A 159 -8.79 4.29 -6.58
CA LYS A 159 -9.98 5.00 -7.07
C LYS A 159 -11.20 4.81 -6.18
N GLU A 160 -11.30 3.65 -5.52
CA GLU A 160 -12.40 3.35 -4.61
C GLU A 160 -12.27 4.09 -3.27
N HIS A 161 -11.11 3.99 -2.62
CA HIS A 161 -10.93 4.49 -1.24
C HIS A 161 -10.19 5.82 -1.11
N MET A 162 -9.65 6.38 -2.20
CA MET A 162 -8.89 7.63 -2.19
C MET A 162 -9.33 8.59 -3.30
N LYS A 163 -10.62 8.52 -3.68
CA LYS A 163 -11.21 9.36 -4.73
C LYS A 163 -10.97 10.86 -4.50
N GLU A 164 -11.00 11.32 -3.24
CA GLU A 164 -10.86 12.73 -2.88
C GLU A 164 -9.50 13.30 -3.30
N ALA A 165 -8.45 12.47 -3.29
CA ALA A 165 -7.12 12.87 -3.76
C ALA A 165 -7.14 13.23 -5.25
N PHE A 166 -7.99 12.58 -6.05
CA PHE A 166 -8.16 12.87 -7.48
C PHE A 166 -9.16 14.01 -7.74
N GLU A 167 -10.14 14.20 -6.84
CA GLU A 167 -11.14 15.26 -6.97
C GLU A 167 -10.55 16.67 -6.89
N ARG A 168 -9.32 16.81 -6.38
CA ARG A 168 -8.55 18.07 -6.44
C ARG A 168 -8.53 18.67 -7.85
N LYS A 169 -8.56 17.84 -8.91
CA LYS A 169 -8.63 18.31 -10.31
C LYS A 169 -9.84 19.22 -10.59
N LYS A 170 -10.94 19.08 -9.84
CA LYS A 170 -12.15 19.93 -9.99
C LYS A 170 -11.89 21.39 -9.57
N ALA A 171 -10.84 21.67 -8.79
CA ALA A 171 -10.47 23.02 -8.38
C ALA A 171 -9.70 23.80 -9.46
N VAL A 172 -9.30 23.14 -10.56
CA VAL A 172 -8.54 23.77 -11.64
C VAL A 172 -9.42 24.79 -12.38
N VAL A 173 -8.91 26.01 -12.53
CA VAL A 173 -9.52 27.06 -13.35
C VAL A 173 -8.86 27.14 -14.73
N ALA A 174 -9.65 27.51 -15.74
CA ALA A 174 -9.13 27.74 -17.08
C ALA A 174 -8.41 29.10 -17.15
N GLY A 175 -7.20 29.12 -17.73
CA GLY A 175 -6.43 30.34 -17.94
C GLY A 175 -4.98 30.24 -17.47
N ALA A 176 -4.25 31.34 -17.61
CA ALA A 176 -2.90 31.47 -17.06
C ALA A 176 -2.94 31.55 -15.52
N ARG A 177 -1.80 31.32 -14.89
CA ARG A 177 -1.64 31.49 -13.44
C ARG A 177 -2.03 32.93 -13.05
N ASN A 178 -2.80 33.08 -11.97
CA ASN A 178 -3.01 34.38 -11.37
C ASN A 178 -1.73 34.83 -10.64
N GLU A 179 -1.03 35.82 -11.20
CA GLU A 179 0.23 36.36 -10.65
C GLU A 179 0.01 37.29 -9.43
N GLU A 180 -1.22 37.74 -9.19
CA GLU A 180 -1.55 38.55 -7.99
C GLU A 180 -1.32 37.78 -6.70
N PHE A 181 -1.36 36.44 -6.77
CA PHE A 181 -1.10 35.57 -5.64
C PHE A 181 0.31 34.94 -5.73
N PRO A 182 1.16 35.15 -4.72
CA PRO A 182 2.45 34.47 -4.66
C PRO A 182 2.26 32.96 -4.48
N LEU A 183 3.22 32.17 -4.97
CA LEU A 183 3.28 30.76 -4.63
C LEU A 183 3.57 30.66 -3.14
N LEU A 184 2.73 29.90 -2.41
CA LEU A 184 2.92 29.71 -0.98
C LEU A 184 3.98 28.64 -0.69
N ASP A 185 4.19 27.69 -1.60
CA ASP A 185 5.13 26.58 -1.44
C ASP A 185 6.02 26.40 -2.69
N ASP A 186 7.26 25.94 -2.47
CA ASP A 186 8.15 25.45 -3.52
C ASP A 186 7.71 24.02 -3.93
N PHE A 187 7.05 23.92 -5.08
CA PHE A 187 6.55 22.66 -5.63
C PHE A 187 7.54 22.00 -6.63
N SER A 188 8.84 22.32 -6.54
CA SER A 188 9.88 21.57 -7.25
C SER A 188 9.91 20.08 -6.86
N ASP A 189 9.30 19.74 -5.73
CA ASP A 189 9.16 18.37 -5.26
C ASP A 189 8.00 17.64 -5.95
N ASN A 190 8.25 16.41 -6.43
CA ASN A 190 7.23 15.62 -7.11
C ASN A 190 6.15 15.05 -6.16
N TYR A 191 6.19 15.37 -4.86
CA TYR A 191 5.22 14.89 -3.87
C TYR A 191 4.25 15.99 -3.47
N ALA A 192 2.95 15.65 -3.40
CA ALA A 192 1.92 16.52 -2.85
C ALA A 192 1.35 15.93 -1.56
N THR A 193 0.98 16.81 -0.61
CA THR A 193 0.31 16.42 0.63
C THR A 193 -1.21 16.43 0.44
N TRP A 194 -1.88 15.46 1.04
CA TRP A 194 -3.33 15.32 1.10
C TRP A 194 -3.76 14.90 2.50
N TYR A 195 -4.89 15.44 2.93
CA TYR A 195 -5.56 15.13 4.18
C TYR A 195 -6.74 14.21 3.85
N PRO A 196 -6.61 12.89 4.03
CA PRO A 196 -7.75 12.00 3.91
C PRO A 196 -8.82 12.38 4.94
N VAL A 197 -10.07 12.40 4.50
CA VAL A 197 -11.20 12.38 5.43
C VAL A 197 -11.17 11.00 6.08
N ILE A 198 -11.01 10.96 7.40
CA ILE A 198 -11.09 9.72 8.16
C ILE A 198 -12.58 9.56 8.51
N GLU A 199 -13.25 8.59 7.89
CA GLU A 199 -14.56 8.11 8.32
C GLU A 199 -14.43 7.22 9.56
#